data_AF-K9QSY7-F1
#
_entry.id   AF-K9QSY7-F1
#
_cell.length_a   1.000
_cell.length_b   1.000
_cell.length_c   1.000
_cell.angle_alpha   90.00
_cell.angle_beta   90.00
_cell.angle_gamma   90.00
#
_symmetry.space_group_name_H-M   'P 1'
#
loop_
_entity.id
_entity.type
_entity.pdbx_description
1 polymer ?
#
loop_
_entity_poly.entity_id
_entity_poly.type
_entity_poly.pdbx_seq_one_letter_code
_entity_poly.pdbx_strand_id
1 'polypeptide(L)'
;MQRFRFILPLFLLLIFVLCFAPTAWAFCGFYVAKADAKLYNKASQVVIARDSDRTVLTMANDYQGEVKDFAMVVPVPTVIKKEQVRVAEPKMIERLDAFSAPRLVEYFDEDPCAPVARRRSAFLAVPSAAVNEAESTRRDRSLGVTVEARFNVGEYDIVVLSAKESGGLETWLNRNGYKIPRGAKQLLKPYIRSSMKFFVAKVNLDEFEKSGYQFLRPLQISYQSPKFMLPIRLGMINSTSEQDLIVYVLSPKGQAEITNYRTVKVPSNVNIPVFVKEEFGDFYKSTFQTAYTKEGKKVAFLEYAWDMSNCDPCAADPLTSEELKQAGVFWLDGDSPSNAPIPPNFRRSFPVSNVFITRLHVRYTRDKFPEDLMFQDTSNRESFQGRYVLQHPFTGEVKCQAGKEYKRSLPRRFEQEAQTLAKLTNWNIQDIRRKMRLTIGNLTSSWWETLFSWLGIRM
;
A
#
# COMPACT_ATOMS: atom_id res chain seq x y z
N MET A 1 -11.75 9.03 55.11
CA MET A 1 -12.19 9.71 53.87
C MET A 1 -11.02 10.24 53.00
N GLN A 2 -9.97 9.45 52.71
CA GLN A 2 -8.85 9.91 51.86
C GLN A 2 -8.73 9.16 50.51
N ARG A 3 -9.14 7.89 50.42
CA ARG A 3 -8.98 7.08 49.20
C ARG A 3 -9.83 7.55 48.00
N PHE A 4 -10.91 8.30 48.21
CA PHE A 4 -11.76 8.83 47.13
C PHE A 4 -11.17 10.04 46.38
N ARG A 5 -10.19 10.77 46.96
CA ARG A 5 -9.65 12.00 46.32
C ARG A 5 -8.78 11.72 45.08
N PHE A 6 -8.32 10.49 44.88
CA PHE A 6 -7.51 10.08 43.73
C PHE A 6 -8.30 9.37 42.62
N ILE A 7 -9.50 8.84 42.92
CA ILE A 7 -10.33 8.13 41.94
C ILE A 7 -10.92 9.12 40.93
N LEU A 8 -11.42 10.27 41.40
CA LEU A 8 -12.03 11.29 40.55
C LEU A 8 -11.08 11.88 39.47
N PRO A 9 -9.84 12.33 39.78
CA PRO A 9 -8.92 12.81 38.75
C PRO A 9 -8.46 11.69 37.80
N LEU A 10 -8.30 10.45 38.28
CA LEU A 10 -7.96 9.32 37.42
C LEU A 10 -9.07 9.00 36.41
N PHE A 11 -10.33 9.07 36.83
CA PHE A 11 -11.50 8.87 35.97
C PHE A 11 -11.66 10.00 34.94
N LEU A 12 -11.42 11.25 35.35
CA LEU A 12 -11.40 12.40 34.43
C LEU A 12 -10.26 12.31 33.40
N LEU A 13 -9.07 11.85 33.79
CA LEU A 13 -7.95 11.61 32.88
C LEU A 13 -8.31 10.52 31.85
N LEU A 14 -8.94 9.43 32.29
CA LEU A 14 -9.37 8.32 31.43
C LEU A 14 -10.42 8.77 30.39
N ILE A 15 -11.40 9.57 30.82
CA ILE A 15 -12.41 10.19 29.93
C ILE A 15 -11.74 11.13 28.92
N PHE A 16 -10.77 11.95 29.36
CA PHE A 16 -10.06 12.86 28.48
C PHE A 16 -9.27 12.10 27.39
N VAL A 17 -8.61 10.99 27.74
CA VAL A 17 -7.92 10.12 26.76
C VAL A 17 -8.90 9.48 25.76
N LEU A 18 -10.09 9.07 26.20
CA LEU A 18 -11.13 8.52 25.33
C LEU A 18 -11.76 9.57 24.38
N CYS A 19 -11.73 10.85 24.73
CA CYS A 19 -12.22 11.93 23.86
C CYS A 19 -11.22 12.37 22.77
N PHE A 20 -9.97 11.88 22.79
CA PHE A 20 -8.91 12.27 21.86
C PHE A 20 -8.45 11.14 20.91
N ALA A 21 -9.31 10.16 20.63
CA ALA A 21 -9.06 9.18 19.58
C ALA A 21 -9.23 9.81 18.17
N PRO A 22 -8.18 9.89 17.33
CA PRO A 22 -8.29 10.42 15.97
C PRO A 22 -8.99 9.45 15.02
N THR A 23 -9.34 9.97 13.85
CA THR A 23 -10.55 9.61 13.12
C THR A 23 -10.27 9.48 11.63
N ALA A 24 -10.78 8.44 10.93
CA ALA A 24 -10.83 8.45 9.46
C ALA A 24 -11.78 7.39 8.87
N TRP A 25 -11.83 7.29 7.55
CA TRP A 25 -12.46 6.21 6.79
C TRP A 25 -11.59 6.02 5.54
N ALA A 26 -11.63 4.86 4.90
CA ALA A 26 -11.18 4.76 3.51
C ALA A 26 -11.98 3.72 2.75
N PHE A 27 -12.47 4.07 1.55
CA PHE A 27 -13.28 3.17 0.73
C PHE A 27 -13.18 3.48 -0.76
N CYS A 28 -13.26 2.48 -1.65
CA CYS A 28 -13.26 2.70 -3.10
C CYS A 28 -14.66 2.77 -3.75
N GLY A 29 -15.72 2.28 -3.08
CA GLY A 29 -17.12 2.37 -3.53
C GLY A 29 -17.92 3.40 -2.73
N PHE A 30 -19.26 3.41 -2.76
CA PHE A 30 -20.03 4.12 -1.70
C PHE A 30 -20.89 3.17 -0.87
N TYR A 31 -20.90 3.41 0.45
CA TYR A 31 -21.68 2.63 1.41
C TYR A 31 -23.10 3.17 1.51
N VAL A 32 -24.03 2.26 1.80
CA VAL A 32 -25.48 2.52 1.69
C VAL A 32 -26.23 1.88 2.87
N ALA A 33 -26.19 2.53 4.04
CA ALA A 33 -26.53 1.95 5.36
C ALA A 33 -27.74 2.63 6.05
N LYS A 34 -28.50 1.92 6.90
CA LYS A 34 -29.62 2.51 7.67
C LYS A 34 -29.18 3.32 8.92
N ALA A 35 -28.66 4.52 8.68
CA ALA A 35 -28.41 5.61 9.65
C ALA A 35 -27.22 5.45 10.62
N ASP A 36 -26.85 6.62 11.17
CA ASP A 36 -25.84 6.96 12.19
C ASP A 36 -24.41 6.43 11.99
N ALA A 37 -23.67 7.19 11.17
CA ALA A 37 -22.26 6.98 10.89
C ALA A 37 -21.34 7.69 11.91
N LYS A 38 -20.68 6.90 12.76
CA LYS A 38 -19.36 7.23 13.36
C LYS A 38 -18.48 5.99 13.24
N LEU A 39 -17.39 6.10 12.50
CA LEU A 39 -16.44 5.01 12.27
C LEU A 39 -15.05 5.60 12.00
N TYR A 40 -13.97 4.95 12.47
CA TYR A 40 -12.65 5.59 12.56
C TYR A 40 -11.46 4.66 12.17
N ASN A 41 -11.11 4.75 10.88
CA ASN A 41 -9.87 4.43 10.15
C ASN A 41 -9.33 3.00 10.08
N LYS A 42 -9.19 2.50 8.83
CA LYS A 42 -7.90 2.08 8.23
C LYS A 42 -8.03 1.96 6.70
N ALA A 43 -6.90 1.82 6.02
CA ALA A 43 -6.79 1.97 4.57
C ALA A 43 -7.55 0.89 3.78
N SER A 44 -8.18 1.28 2.66
CA SER A 44 -8.67 0.31 1.67
C SER A 44 -7.48 -0.34 0.96
N GLN A 45 -7.55 -1.65 0.72
CA GLN A 45 -6.54 -2.37 -0.05
C GLN A 45 -7.17 -2.98 -1.30
N VAL A 46 -6.54 -2.74 -2.44
CA VAL A 46 -7.00 -3.21 -3.75
C VAL A 46 -5.87 -3.91 -4.48
N VAL A 47 -6.13 -5.12 -4.98
CA VAL A 47 -5.22 -5.85 -5.87
C VAL A 47 -5.81 -5.82 -7.28
N ILE A 48 -5.02 -5.41 -8.27
CA ILE A 48 -5.37 -5.42 -9.69
C ILE A 48 -4.36 -6.31 -10.42
N ALA A 49 -4.71 -7.56 -10.69
CA ALA A 49 -3.94 -8.39 -11.59
C ALA A 49 -4.44 -8.16 -13.03
N ARG A 50 -3.59 -7.60 -13.89
CA ARG A 50 -3.95 -7.24 -15.26
C ARG A 50 -2.93 -7.76 -16.27
N ASP A 51 -3.46 -8.36 -17.32
CA ASP A 51 -2.73 -8.52 -18.58
C ASP A 51 -3.67 -8.13 -19.73
N SER A 52 -3.13 -7.25 -20.58
CA SER A 52 -3.77 -6.75 -21.80
C SER A 52 -5.14 -6.10 -21.53
N ASP A 53 -6.27 -6.75 -21.83
CA ASP A 53 -7.60 -6.25 -21.48
C ASP A 53 -8.30 -7.05 -20.36
N ARG A 54 -7.69 -8.14 -19.87
CA ARG A 54 -8.23 -8.96 -18.78
C ARG A 54 -7.78 -8.41 -17.44
N THR A 55 -8.68 -8.36 -16.47
CA THR A 55 -8.41 -7.80 -15.14
C THR A 55 -9.12 -8.59 -14.07
N VAL A 56 -8.38 -8.94 -13.03
CA VAL A 56 -8.90 -9.50 -11.78
C VAL A 56 -8.69 -8.44 -10.71
N LEU A 57 -9.80 -7.90 -10.20
CA LEU A 57 -9.85 -6.87 -9.18
C LEU A 57 -10.26 -7.49 -7.85
N THR A 58 -9.36 -7.52 -6.87
CA THR A 58 -9.67 -7.90 -5.48
C THR A 58 -9.80 -6.65 -4.64
N MET A 59 -10.88 -6.53 -3.86
CA MET A 59 -11.15 -5.40 -2.97
C MET A 59 -11.28 -5.90 -1.54
N ALA A 60 -10.41 -5.42 -0.65
CA ALA A 60 -10.50 -5.61 0.79
C ALA A 60 -10.86 -4.28 1.46
N ASN A 61 -11.95 -4.29 2.23
CA ASN A 61 -12.45 -3.13 2.94
C ASN A 61 -12.41 -3.40 4.44
N ASP A 62 -11.66 -2.61 5.21
CA ASP A 62 -11.73 -2.60 6.67
C ASP A 62 -12.99 -1.85 7.10
N TYR A 63 -14.11 -2.58 7.15
CA TYR A 63 -15.40 -2.07 7.64
C TYR A 63 -15.66 -2.52 9.07
N GLN A 64 -15.66 -1.55 9.99
CA GLN A 64 -15.84 -1.75 11.43
C GLN A 64 -17.25 -1.38 11.92
N GLY A 65 -18.18 -1.07 11.02
CA GLY A 65 -19.56 -0.71 11.37
C GLY A 65 -20.45 -1.94 11.59
N GLU A 66 -21.72 -1.72 11.92
CA GLU A 66 -22.67 -2.82 12.05
C GLU A 66 -22.92 -3.48 10.68
N VAL A 67 -22.48 -4.74 10.54
CA VAL A 67 -22.48 -5.51 9.28
C VAL A 67 -23.87 -5.60 8.63
N LYS A 68 -24.93 -5.51 9.45
CA LYS A 68 -26.35 -5.62 9.06
C LYS A 68 -26.83 -4.61 8.02
N ASP A 69 -26.09 -3.51 7.84
CA ASP A 69 -26.42 -2.43 6.91
C ASP A 69 -25.37 -2.23 5.80
N PHE A 70 -24.46 -3.19 5.59
CA PHE A 70 -23.40 -3.07 4.60
C PHE A 70 -23.87 -3.39 3.17
N ALA A 71 -23.64 -2.44 2.27
CA ALA A 71 -23.66 -2.64 0.83
C ALA A 71 -22.51 -1.86 0.16
N MET A 72 -21.70 -2.57 -0.62
CA MET A 72 -20.64 -2.01 -1.45
C MET A 72 -21.15 -1.82 -2.88
N VAL A 73 -21.10 -0.58 -3.40
CA VAL A 73 -21.43 -0.29 -4.81
C VAL A 73 -20.17 0.13 -5.58
N VAL A 74 -19.81 -0.66 -6.59
CA VAL A 74 -18.60 -0.49 -7.43
C VAL A 74 -18.99 -0.32 -8.90
N PRO A 75 -18.55 0.76 -9.57
CA PRO A 75 -18.70 0.91 -11.02
C PRO A 75 -17.77 -0.06 -11.74
N VAL A 76 -18.32 -0.93 -12.57
CA VAL A 76 -17.55 -1.94 -13.32
C VAL A 76 -17.74 -1.73 -14.82
N PRO A 77 -16.71 -1.97 -15.66
CA PRO A 77 -16.75 -1.57 -17.07
C PRO A 77 -17.62 -2.49 -17.94
N THR A 78 -17.93 -3.70 -17.46
CA THR A 78 -18.76 -4.71 -18.15
C THR A 78 -19.78 -5.31 -17.20
N VAL A 79 -20.68 -6.14 -17.72
CA VAL A 79 -21.49 -7.04 -16.87
C VAL A 79 -20.56 -8.06 -16.20
N ILE A 80 -20.83 -8.37 -14.93
CA ILE A 80 -20.14 -9.39 -14.14
C ILE A 80 -21.14 -10.53 -13.90
N LYS A 81 -20.79 -11.76 -14.29
CA LYS A 81 -21.60 -12.96 -14.06
C LYS A 81 -21.18 -13.66 -12.75
N LYS A 82 -21.94 -14.67 -12.32
CA LYS A 82 -21.67 -15.40 -11.05
C LYS A 82 -20.30 -16.06 -11.04
N GLU A 83 -19.92 -16.64 -12.18
CA GLU A 83 -18.67 -17.39 -12.38
C GLU A 83 -17.44 -16.47 -12.38
N GLN A 84 -17.66 -15.15 -12.49
CA GLN A 84 -16.64 -14.10 -12.48
C GLN A 84 -16.42 -13.49 -11.09
N VAL A 85 -17.12 -13.96 -10.06
CA VAL A 85 -17.02 -13.45 -8.69
C VAL A 85 -16.61 -14.58 -7.76
N ARG A 86 -15.58 -14.35 -6.94
CA ARG A 86 -15.24 -15.21 -5.81
C ARG A 86 -14.93 -14.39 -4.56
N VAL A 87 -15.10 -15.02 -3.41
CA VAL A 87 -14.49 -14.53 -2.17
C VAL A 87 -13.04 -15.02 -2.14
N ALA A 88 -12.10 -14.14 -1.83
CA ALA A 88 -10.68 -14.44 -1.72
C ALA A 88 -10.24 -14.53 -0.25
N GLU A 89 -9.07 -15.14 -0.01
CA GLU A 89 -8.50 -15.25 1.33
C GLU A 89 -7.79 -13.94 1.73
N PRO A 90 -8.05 -13.36 2.93
CA PRO A 90 -7.38 -12.15 3.41
C PRO A 90 -5.85 -12.25 3.40
N LYS A 91 -5.32 -13.42 3.78
CA LYS A 91 -3.89 -13.74 3.88
C LYS A 91 -3.10 -13.43 2.61
N MET A 92 -3.71 -13.56 1.43
CA MET A 92 -3.05 -13.23 0.17
C MET A 92 -2.68 -11.73 0.09
N ILE A 93 -3.53 -10.85 0.60
CA ILE A 93 -3.29 -9.40 0.60
C ILE A 93 -2.29 -9.04 1.71
N GLU A 94 -2.34 -9.70 2.86
CA GLU A 94 -1.33 -9.58 3.93
C GLU A 94 0.08 -9.95 3.42
N ARG A 95 0.19 -11.03 2.61
CA ARG A 95 1.45 -11.45 1.99
C ARG A 95 1.96 -10.44 0.96
N LEU A 96 1.07 -9.91 0.11
CA LEU A 96 1.42 -8.81 -0.81
C LEU A 96 1.87 -7.55 -0.06
N ASP A 97 1.19 -7.18 1.02
CA ASP A 97 1.55 -6.03 1.86
C ASP A 97 2.94 -6.23 2.47
N ALA A 98 3.16 -7.33 3.18
CA ALA A 98 4.44 -7.63 3.84
C ALA A 98 5.63 -7.69 2.86
N PHE A 99 5.43 -8.26 1.66
CA PHE A 99 6.49 -8.33 0.64
C PHE A 99 6.85 -6.97 0.05
N SER A 100 5.84 -6.09 -0.14
CA SER A 100 5.99 -4.81 -0.86
C SER A 100 6.07 -3.59 0.06
N ALA A 101 5.92 -3.75 1.37
CA ALA A 101 5.93 -2.63 2.31
C ALA A 101 7.26 -1.86 2.29
N PRO A 102 7.21 -0.53 2.54
CA PRO A 102 8.39 0.27 2.88
C PRO A 102 9.12 -0.34 4.08
N ARG A 103 10.44 -0.48 3.97
CA ARG A 103 11.25 -1.26 4.93
C ARG A 103 12.40 -0.47 5.53
N LEU A 104 12.70 -0.83 6.76
CA LEU A 104 13.95 -0.50 7.44
C LEU A 104 15.01 -1.54 7.04
N VAL A 105 16.24 -1.13 6.80
CA VAL A 105 17.37 -2.04 6.53
C VAL A 105 18.53 -1.70 7.45
N GLU A 106 19.21 -2.72 7.96
CA GLU A 106 20.31 -2.57 8.90
C GLU A 106 21.61 -2.99 8.22
N TYR A 107 22.59 -2.08 8.22
CA TYR A 107 23.97 -2.37 7.87
C TYR A 107 24.87 -2.06 9.07
N PHE A 108 25.99 -2.76 9.15
CA PHE A 108 26.99 -2.59 10.19
C PHE A 108 28.28 -2.14 9.52
N ASP A 109 28.90 -1.08 10.03
CA ASP A 109 30.21 -0.66 9.54
C ASP A 109 31.24 -1.78 9.77
N GLU A 110 32.00 -2.10 8.74
CA GLU A 110 33.13 -3.03 8.84
C GLU A 110 34.20 -2.47 9.80
N ASP A 111 35.05 -3.35 10.34
CA ASP A 111 36.22 -2.92 11.11
C ASP A 111 37.14 -2.07 10.20
N PRO A 112 37.32 -0.76 10.48
CA PRO A 112 38.14 0.12 9.65
C PRO A 112 39.66 -0.20 9.75
N CYS A 113 40.05 -1.19 10.55
CA CYS A 113 41.39 -1.76 10.59
C CYS A 113 41.54 -3.07 9.78
N ALA A 114 40.47 -3.60 9.17
CA ALA A 114 40.52 -4.83 8.39
C ALA A 114 41.17 -4.66 6.99
N PRO A 115 41.92 -5.67 6.50
CA PRO A 115 42.55 -5.61 5.17
C PRO A 115 41.54 -5.87 4.04
N VAL A 116 41.46 -4.93 3.08
CA VAL A 116 40.48 -4.96 1.98
C VAL A 116 40.83 -6.00 0.91
N ALA A 117 40.05 -7.08 0.81
CA ALA A 117 40.21 -8.12 -0.22
C ALA A 117 39.40 -7.77 -1.50
N ARG A 118 40.11 -7.50 -2.61
CA ARG A 118 39.49 -6.99 -3.86
C ARG A 118 39.17 -8.10 -4.86
N ARG A 119 37.94 -8.63 -4.86
CA ARG A 119 37.41 -9.47 -5.96
C ARG A 119 36.77 -8.62 -7.07
N ARG A 120 37.12 -8.91 -8.33
CA ARG A 120 36.48 -8.36 -9.54
C ARG A 120 35.66 -9.48 -10.20
N SER A 121 34.40 -9.20 -10.50
CA SER A 121 33.55 -10.05 -11.34
C SER A 121 33.12 -9.24 -12.57
N ALA A 122 33.23 -9.82 -13.76
CA ALA A 122 32.79 -9.22 -15.02
C ALA A 122 31.58 -10.00 -15.55
N PHE A 123 30.55 -9.28 -15.99
CA PHE A 123 29.42 -9.85 -16.72
C PHE A 123 29.43 -9.31 -18.16
N LEU A 124 29.18 -10.22 -19.11
CA LEU A 124 28.95 -9.90 -20.53
C LEU A 124 27.47 -10.15 -20.85
N ALA A 125 26.91 -9.35 -21.75
CA ALA A 125 25.54 -9.48 -22.23
C ALA A 125 25.51 -9.71 -23.76
N VAL A 126 24.46 -10.37 -24.25
CA VAL A 126 24.20 -10.67 -25.68
C VAL A 126 22.72 -10.37 -25.98
N PRO A 127 22.36 -9.78 -27.15
CA PRO A 127 21.02 -9.22 -27.39
C PRO A 127 20.01 -10.20 -28.03
N SER A 128 18.76 -9.74 -28.17
CA SER A 128 17.60 -10.46 -28.71
C SER A 128 16.98 -9.73 -29.93
N ALA A 129 16.12 -10.41 -30.71
CA ALA A 129 15.40 -9.88 -31.88
C ALA A 129 13.90 -10.30 -31.89
N ALA A 130 13.05 -9.47 -32.53
CA ALA A 130 11.59 -9.66 -32.65
C ALA A 130 11.18 -10.37 -33.98
N VAL A 131 9.91 -10.57 -34.40
CA VAL A 131 8.91 -9.55 -34.83
C VAL A 131 7.49 -10.16 -35.07
N ASN A 132 6.43 -9.48 -34.58
CA ASN A 132 5.00 -9.32 -34.99
C ASN A 132 3.97 -10.46 -35.32
N GLU A 133 2.71 -10.16 -34.95
CA GLU A 133 1.40 -10.70 -35.41
C GLU A 133 0.52 -9.57 -36.03
N ALA A 134 -0.66 -9.87 -36.60
CA ALA A 134 -1.62 -8.89 -37.13
C ALA A 134 -3.13 -9.26 -37.00
N GLU A 135 -3.95 -8.32 -36.47
CA GLU A 135 -5.33 -7.86 -36.82
C GLU A 135 -6.48 -8.81 -37.29
N SER A 136 -7.82 -8.57 -37.10
CA SER A 136 -8.62 -7.38 -36.73
C SER A 136 -10.12 -7.64 -36.35
N THR A 137 -10.76 -6.72 -35.57
CA THR A 137 -12.19 -6.20 -35.61
C THR A 137 -13.47 -7.11 -35.56
N ARG A 138 -14.72 -6.71 -35.20
CA ARG A 138 -15.40 -5.63 -34.39
C ARG A 138 -16.93 -5.89 -34.20
N ARG A 139 -17.49 -5.69 -32.98
CA ARG A 139 -18.83 -5.08 -32.59
C ARG A 139 -20.17 -5.59 -33.21
N ASP A 140 -21.41 -5.22 -32.80
CA ASP A 140 -21.93 -4.22 -31.82
C ASP A 140 -23.38 -4.54 -31.28
N ARG A 141 -23.75 -3.94 -30.12
CA ARG A 141 -25.13 -3.50 -29.67
C ARG A 141 -26.32 -4.49 -29.52
N SER A 142 -27.39 -4.20 -28.74
CA SER A 142 -27.68 -3.12 -27.74
C SER A 142 -28.84 -3.46 -26.78
N LEU A 143 -29.00 -2.60 -25.75
CA LEU A 143 -30.10 -2.44 -24.76
C LEU A 143 -29.90 -3.15 -23.39
N GLY A 144 -30.41 -2.61 -22.26
CA GLY A 144 -31.04 -1.28 -22.14
C GLY A 144 -31.61 -0.80 -20.79
N VAL A 145 -30.90 -0.97 -19.66
CA VAL A 145 -31.38 -1.00 -18.25
C VAL A 145 -32.03 -2.33 -17.93
N THR A 146 -31.20 -3.19 -17.35
CA THR A 146 -31.50 -4.58 -17.08
C THR A 146 -30.89 -4.91 -15.71
N VAL A 147 -31.55 -5.79 -14.95
CA VAL A 147 -30.83 -6.55 -13.92
C VAL A 147 -30.01 -7.58 -14.68
N GLU A 148 -28.74 -7.27 -14.88
CA GLU A 148 -27.84 -8.05 -15.74
C GLU A 148 -27.51 -9.41 -15.10
N ALA A 149 -27.45 -9.44 -13.76
CA ALA A 149 -27.31 -10.65 -12.96
C ALA A 149 -27.76 -10.41 -11.50
N ARG A 150 -28.20 -11.49 -10.82
CA ARG A 150 -28.37 -11.56 -9.36
C ARG A 150 -27.96 -12.96 -8.89
N PHE A 151 -27.13 -13.05 -7.86
CA PHE A 151 -26.61 -14.32 -7.32
C PHE A 151 -25.97 -14.12 -5.95
N ASN A 152 -25.75 -15.21 -5.21
CA ASN A 152 -25.04 -15.21 -3.92
C ASN A 152 -23.64 -15.83 -4.11
N VAL A 153 -22.63 -15.26 -3.45
CA VAL A 153 -21.23 -15.76 -3.42
C VAL A 153 -20.65 -15.52 -2.02
N GLY A 154 -20.40 -16.60 -1.27
CA GLY A 154 -20.00 -16.52 0.13
C GLY A 154 -21.03 -15.76 0.98
N GLU A 155 -20.55 -14.85 1.82
CA GLU A 155 -21.34 -13.96 2.67
C GLU A 155 -22.00 -12.78 1.93
N TYR A 156 -22.08 -12.82 0.59
CA TYR A 156 -22.55 -11.69 -0.23
C TYR A 156 -23.70 -12.02 -1.17
N ASP A 157 -24.74 -11.19 -1.09
CA ASP A 157 -25.81 -11.08 -2.08
C ASP A 157 -25.41 -10.06 -3.16
N ILE A 158 -25.18 -10.53 -4.38
CA ILE A 158 -24.70 -9.72 -5.52
C ILE A 158 -25.86 -9.37 -6.45
N VAL A 159 -25.91 -8.10 -6.86
CA VAL A 159 -26.77 -7.61 -7.95
C VAL A 159 -25.95 -6.76 -8.92
N VAL A 160 -26.02 -7.06 -10.21
CA VAL A 160 -25.35 -6.29 -11.26
C VAL A 160 -26.39 -5.53 -12.09
N LEU A 161 -26.26 -4.21 -12.11
CA LEU A 161 -27.23 -3.30 -12.70
C LEU A 161 -26.62 -2.54 -13.88
N SER A 162 -27.36 -2.41 -14.99
CA SER A 162 -27.13 -1.31 -15.94
C SER A 162 -28.09 -0.16 -15.70
N ALA A 163 -27.61 1.06 -15.90
CA ALA A 163 -28.42 2.27 -15.81
C ALA A 163 -28.21 3.15 -17.06
N LYS A 164 -29.29 3.53 -17.74
CA LYS A 164 -29.33 4.59 -18.77
C LYS A 164 -29.41 5.97 -18.11
N GLU A 165 -29.99 6.05 -16.91
CA GLU A 165 -30.27 7.30 -16.21
C GLU A 165 -29.89 7.23 -14.72
N SER A 166 -29.26 8.31 -14.24
CA SER A 166 -28.79 8.42 -12.85
C SER A 166 -29.92 8.40 -11.80
N GLY A 167 -31.10 8.94 -12.12
CA GLY A 167 -32.25 8.89 -11.23
C GLY A 167 -32.84 7.49 -11.07
N GLY A 168 -32.75 6.64 -12.11
CA GLY A 168 -33.26 5.27 -12.06
C GLY A 168 -32.48 4.37 -11.10
N LEU A 169 -31.15 4.44 -11.14
CA LEU A 169 -30.28 3.72 -10.20
C LEU A 169 -30.47 4.19 -8.75
N GLU A 170 -30.51 5.51 -8.53
CA GLU A 170 -30.77 6.12 -7.24
C GLU A 170 -32.14 5.70 -6.68
N THR A 171 -33.17 5.68 -7.51
CA THR A 171 -34.52 5.24 -7.14
C THR A 171 -34.56 3.73 -6.83
N TRP A 172 -33.89 2.90 -7.64
CA TRP A 172 -33.83 1.45 -7.40
C TRP A 172 -33.14 1.14 -6.07
N LEU A 173 -31.99 1.78 -5.81
CA LEU A 173 -31.25 1.59 -4.57
C LEU A 173 -32.08 2.03 -3.34
N ASN A 174 -32.64 3.24 -3.35
CA ASN A 174 -33.49 3.70 -2.25
C ASN A 174 -34.73 2.79 -2.03
N ARG A 175 -35.38 2.29 -3.11
CA ARG A 175 -36.52 1.36 -3.01
C ARG A 175 -36.14 -0.02 -2.46
N ASN A 176 -34.91 -0.48 -2.68
CA ASN A 176 -34.40 -1.75 -2.14
C ASN A 176 -33.74 -1.58 -0.75
N GLY A 177 -33.98 -0.46 -0.07
CA GLY A 177 -33.54 -0.22 1.31
C GLY A 177 -32.14 0.40 1.47
N TYR A 178 -31.42 0.61 0.36
CA TYR A 178 -30.09 1.20 0.36
C TYR A 178 -30.18 2.74 0.50
N LYS A 179 -29.87 3.31 1.68
CA LYS A 179 -29.88 4.78 1.91
C LYS A 179 -28.71 5.48 1.22
N ILE A 180 -28.95 6.14 0.08
CA ILE A 180 -27.90 6.85 -0.65
C ILE A 180 -27.66 8.26 -0.06
N PRO A 181 -26.41 8.67 0.19
CA PRO A 181 -26.12 10.01 0.69
C PRO A 181 -26.40 11.11 -0.35
N ARG A 182 -26.76 12.30 0.15
CA ARG A 182 -27.09 13.46 -0.70
C ARG A 182 -25.91 13.82 -1.62
N GLY A 183 -26.17 13.90 -2.92
CA GLY A 183 -25.19 14.27 -3.94
C GLY A 183 -24.61 13.10 -4.75
N ALA A 184 -24.89 11.84 -4.39
CA ALA A 184 -24.44 10.67 -5.14
C ALA A 184 -24.84 10.71 -6.61
N LYS A 185 -26.04 11.21 -6.94
CA LYS A 185 -26.52 11.41 -8.32
C LYS A 185 -25.51 12.13 -9.23
N GLN A 186 -24.80 13.14 -8.70
CA GLN A 186 -23.79 13.88 -9.47
C GLN A 186 -22.52 13.07 -9.71
N LEU A 187 -22.14 12.23 -8.75
CA LEU A 187 -20.95 11.37 -8.82
C LEU A 187 -21.21 10.11 -9.65
N LEU A 188 -22.46 9.63 -9.71
CA LEU A 188 -22.92 8.51 -10.55
C LEU A 188 -23.03 8.87 -12.04
N LYS A 189 -23.32 10.14 -12.37
CA LYS A 189 -23.50 10.62 -13.76
C LYS A 189 -22.37 10.24 -14.73
N PRO A 190 -21.07 10.41 -14.41
CA PRO A 190 -19.98 10.05 -15.34
C PRO A 190 -19.92 8.56 -15.66
N TYR A 191 -20.11 7.67 -14.67
CA TYR A 191 -20.11 6.22 -14.92
C TYR A 191 -21.24 5.80 -15.88
N ILE A 192 -22.42 6.42 -15.72
CA ILE A 192 -23.59 6.18 -16.58
C ILE A 192 -23.37 6.71 -18.00
N ARG A 193 -22.80 7.92 -18.14
CA ARG A 193 -22.37 8.46 -19.46
C ARG A 193 -21.32 7.57 -20.13
N SER A 194 -20.45 6.94 -19.33
CA SER A 194 -19.45 5.97 -19.76
C SER A 194 -20.00 4.53 -19.95
N SER A 195 -21.32 4.33 -19.90
CA SER A 195 -22.04 3.06 -20.04
C SER A 195 -21.57 1.95 -19.08
N MET A 196 -21.04 2.32 -17.91
CA MET A 196 -20.60 1.36 -16.90
C MET A 196 -21.79 0.72 -16.17
N LYS A 197 -21.54 -0.45 -15.61
CA LYS A 197 -22.49 -1.19 -14.78
C LYS A 197 -22.19 -0.94 -13.31
N PHE A 198 -23.13 -1.26 -12.45
CA PHE A 198 -23.00 -1.11 -11.00
C PHE A 198 -23.07 -2.49 -10.37
N PHE A 199 -21.93 -2.93 -9.84
CA PHE A 199 -21.80 -4.12 -9.03
C PHE A 199 -22.18 -3.76 -7.58
N VAL A 200 -23.29 -4.31 -7.11
CA VAL A 200 -23.79 -4.10 -5.74
C VAL A 200 -23.58 -5.40 -4.97
N ALA A 201 -22.74 -5.37 -3.95
CA ALA A 201 -22.54 -6.48 -3.02
C ALA A 201 -23.08 -6.10 -1.65
N LYS A 202 -24.20 -6.72 -1.25
CA LYS A 202 -24.79 -6.58 0.08
C LYS A 202 -24.35 -7.76 0.95
N VAL A 203 -24.05 -7.54 2.23
CA VAL A 203 -23.74 -8.65 3.14
C VAL A 203 -25.01 -9.41 3.51
N ASN A 204 -24.89 -10.73 3.50
CA ASN A 204 -25.85 -11.69 4.03
C ASN A 204 -25.38 -12.11 5.43
N LEU A 205 -26.09 -11.67 6.47
CA LEU A 205 -25.69 -11.91 7.86
C LEU A 205 -25.68 -13.39 8.22
N ASP A 206 -26.73 -14.12 7.81
CA ASP A 206 -26.89 -15.54 8.14
C ASP A 206 -25.73 -16.36 7.57
N GLU A 207 -25.25 -16.03 6.36
CA GLU A 207 -24.07 -16.66 5.76
C GLU A 207 -22.75 -16.15 6.37
N PHE A 208 -22.68 -14.88 6.78
CA PHE A 208 -21.51 -14.33 7.47
C PHE A 208 -21.30 -14.99 8.84
N GLU A 209 -22.34 -15.12 9.66
CA GLU A 209 -22.27 -15.75 10.98
C GLU A 209 -21.90 -17.24 10.89
N LYS A 210 -22.46 -17.97 9.90
CA LYS A 210 -22.08 -19.37 9.60
C LYS A 210 -20.61 -19.51 9.18
N SER A 211 -20.01 -18.47 8.59
CA SER A 211 -18.65 -18.54 8.05
C SER A 211 -17.56 -18.59 9.13
N GLY A 212 -17.87 -18.14 10.36
CA GLY A 212 -16.93 -18.10 11.48
C GLY A 212 -15.81 -17.05 11.37
N TYR A 213 -15.81 -16.21 10.32
CA TYR A 213 -14.83 -15.13 10.17
C TYR A 213 -15.20 -13.92 11.03
N GLN A 214 -14.19 -13.27 11.62
CA GLN A 214 -14.36 -12.03 12.40
C GLN A 214 -14.53 -10.79 11.52
N PHE A 215 -14.12 -10.86 10.25
CA PHE A 215 -14.10 -9.75 9.30
C PHE A 215 -14.60 -10.21 7.92
N LEU A 216 -15.19 -9.28 7.17
CA LEU A 216 -15.63 -9.50 5.79
C LEU A 216 -14.45 -9.88 4.88
N ARG A 217 -14.57 -10.96 4.12
CA ARG A 217 -13.48 -11.45 3.28
C ARG A 217 -13.38 -10.67 1.95
N PRO A 218 -12.18 -10.48 1.38
CA PRO A 218 -12.03 -9.71 0.14
C PRO A 218 -12.87 -10.25 -1.01
N LEU A 219 -13.55 -9.36 -1.73
CA LEU A 219 -14.31 -9.71 -2.93
C LEU A 219 -13.44 -9.56 -4.17
N GLN A 220 -13.32 -10.64 -4.95
CA GLN A 220 -12.58 -10.66 -6.20
C GLN A 220 -13.54 -10.78 -7.40
N ILE A 221 -13.38 -9.88 -8.37
CA ILE A 221 -14.14 -9.87 -9.62
C ILE A 221 -13.21 -9.93 -10.84
N SER A 222 -13.56 -10.75 -11.83
CA SER A 222 -12.78 -10.96 -13.05
C SER A 222 -13.53 -10.44 -14.28
N TYR A 223 -12.94 -9.53 -15.05
CA TYR A 223 -13.60 -8.97 -16.24
C TYR A 223 -12.62 -8.66 -17.38
N GLN A 224 -13.17 -8.44 -18.57
CA GLN A 224 -12.41 -8.06 -19.76
C GLN A 224 -12.83 -6.66 -20.20
N SER A 225 -11.91 -5.69 -20.15
CA SER A 225 -12.13 -4.34 -20.65
C SER A 225 -10.82 -3.60 -20.98
N PRO A 226 -10.78 -2.81 -22.08
CA PRO A 226 -9.68 -1.87 -22.33
C PRO A 226 -9.65 -0.73 -21.30
N LYS A 227 -10.71 -0.51 -20.50
CA LYS A 227 -10.70 0.48 -19.42
C LYS A 227 -9.86 -0.02 -18.24
N PHE A 228 -8.63 0.47 -18.15
CA PHE A 228 -7.76 0.27 -16.99
C PHE A 228 -7.95 1.43 -16.00
N MET A 229 -8.85 1.25 -15.04
CA MET A 229 -9.19 2.27 -14.04
C MET A 229 -9.60 1.67 -12.70
N LEU A 230 -9.38 2.39 -11.61
CA LEU A 230 -9.93 2.09 -10.29
C LEU A 230 -10.91 3.22 -9.89
N PRO A 231 -12.22 2.93 -9.81
CA PRO A 231 -13.17 3.87 -9.25
C PRO A 231 -12.81 4.20 -7.80
N ILE A 232 -12.74 5.50 -7.48
CA ILE A 232 -12.49 6.01 -6.12
C ILE A 232 -13.44 7.15 -5.74
N ARG A 233 -14.11 7.80 -6.71
CA ARG A 233 -14.95 8.99 -6.44
C ARG A 233 -16.20 8.67 -5.62
N LEU A 234 -16.68 7.43 -5.68
CA LEU A 234 -17.77 6.96 -4.83
C LEU A 234 -17.29 6.78 -3.37
N GLY A 235 -16.01 6.46 -3.16
CA GLY A 235 -15.34 6.38 -1.85
C GLY A 235 -15.61 7.57 -0.94
N MET A 236 -15.54 8.74 -1.56
CA MET A 236 -15.67 10.03 -0.90
C MET A 236 -17.11 10.48 -0.62
N ILE A 237 -18.13 9.68 -0.94
CA ILE A 237 -19.52 10.09 -0.72
C ILE A 237 -19.87 10.17 0.79
N ASN A 238 -19.31 9.27 1.59
CA ASN A 238 -19.55 9.19 3.03
C ASN A 238 -18.48 9.88 3.90
N SER A 239 -17.39 10.37 3.30
CA SER A 239 -16.25 10.90 4.06
C SER A 239 -16.11 12.42 3.93
N THR A 240 -15.96 13.06 5.08
CA THR A 240 -15.52 14.46 5.21
C THR A 240 -14.02 14.59 5.44
N SER A 241 -13.29 13.47 5.61
CA SER A 241 -11.84 13.43 5.84
C SER A 241 -11.07 12.84 4.65
N GLU A 242 -9.75 13.01 4.68
CA GLU A 242 -8.78 12.26 3.87
C GLU A 242 -8.99 10.74 4.03
N GLN A 243 -8.76 9.99 2.95
CA GLN A 243 -8.83 8.53 2.89
C GLN A 243 -7.52 7.94 2.36
N ASP A 244 -7.07 6.83 2.94
CA ASP A 244 -5.88 6.08 2.50
C ASP A 244 -6.25 4.85 1.67
N LEU A 245 -5.65 4.72 0.49
CA LEU A 245 -5.84 3.59 -0.41
C LEU A 245 -4.48 3.04 -0.84
N ILE A 246 -4.25 1.74 -0.58
CA ILE A 246 -3.11 0.99 -1.11
C ILE A 246 -3.58 0.17 -2.32
N VAL A 247 -2.95 0.40 -3.48
CA VAL A 247 -3.20 -0.33 -4.72
C VAL A 247 -1.98 -1.17 -5.07
N TYR A 248 -2.17 -2.48 -5.17
CA TYR A 248 -1.20 -3.43 -5.69
C TYR A 248 -1.58 -3.76 -7.13
N VAL A 249 -0.80 -3.31 -8.10
CA VAL A 249 -0.98 -3.73 -9.50
C VAL A 249 0.01 -4.82 -9.82
N LEU A 250 -0.48 -5.97 -10.28
CA LEU A 250 0.30 -7.10 -10.76
C LEU A 250 0.19 -7.15 -12.29
N SER A 251 1.31 -7.16 -13.00
CA SER A 251 1.38 -7.17 -14.47
C SER A 251 2.54 -8.03 -14.97
N PRO A 252 2.44 -8.71 -16.12
CA PRO A 252 3.60 -9.38 -16.72
C PRO A 252 4.58 -8.39 -17.37
N LYS A 253 4.16 -7.15 -17.69
CA LYS A 253 4.91 -6.23 -18.55
C LYS A 253 5.91 -5.37 -17.78
N GLY A 254 5.49 -4.81 -16.65
CA GLY A 254 6.30 -3.89 -15.84
C GLY A 254 5.44 -3.07 -14.88
N GLN A 255 5.86 -1.84 -14.60
CA GLN A 255 5.11 -0.90 -13.77
C GLN A 255 3.76 -0.53 -14.41
N ALA A 256 2.76 -0.33 -13.56
CA ALA A 256 1.53 0.35 -13.94
C ALA A 256 1.54 1.78 -13.42
N GLU A 257 1.33 2.74 -14.31
CA GLU A 257 1.43 4.17 -13.99
C GLU A 257 0.05 4.81 -14.01
N ILE A 258 -0.20 5.75 -13.09
CA ILE A 258 -1.41 6.58 -13.12
C ILE A 258 -1.23 7.71 -14.15
N THR A 259 -2.20 7.87 -15.05
CA THR A 259 -2.10 8.80 -16.19
C THR A 259 -2.76 10.16 -15.95
N ASN A 260 -3.74 10.26 -15.05
CA ASN A 260 -4.46 11.51 -14.74
C ASN A 260 -4.05 12.19 -13.41
N TYR A 261 -3.11 11.59 -12.66
CA TYR A 261 -2.50 12.18 -11.47
C TYR A 261 -0.98 11.94 -11.48
N ARG A 262 -0.23 12.88 -10.91
CA ARG A 262 1.23 12.71 -10.72
C ARG A 262 1.49 11.53 -9.78
N THR A 263 2.38 10.63 -10.20
CA THR A 263 2.98 9.61 -9.34
C THR A 263 4.34 10.10 -8.85
N VAL A 264 4.63 9.95 -7.54
CA VAL A 264 5.85 10.43 -6.90
C VAL A 264 6.46 9.31 -6.05
N LYS A 265 7.74 8.97 -6.26
CA LYS A 265 8.46 8.00 -5.41
C LYS A 265 8.53 8.52 -3.96
N VAL A 266 8.21 7.69 -2.98
CA VAL A 266 8.41 8.06 -1.56
C VAL A 266 9.88 8.36 -1.27
N PRO A 267 10.20 9.20 -0.26
CA PRO A 267 11.57 9.35 0.22
C PRO A 267 12.20 7.98 0.53
N SER A 268 13.41 7.73 0.04
CA SER A 268 14.04 6.41 0.09
C SER A 268 15.56 6.54 -0.07
N ASN A 269 16.29 5.47 0.28
CA ASN A 269 17.75 5.34 0.21
C ASN A 269 18.49 6.41 1.05
N VAL A 270 17.99 6.66 2.25
CA VAL A 270 18.50 7.65 3.20
C VAL A 270 18.89 7.00 4.53
N ASN A 271 20.03 7.43 5.08
CA ASN A 271 20.46 7.04 6.43
C ASN A 271 19.67 7.83 7.47
N ILE A 272 19.14 7.13 8.46
CA ILE A 272 18.41 7.70 9.60
C ILE A 272 18.93 7.12 10.92
N PRO A 273 18.73 7.80 12.06
CA PRO A 273 19.25 7.36 13.35
C PRO A 273 18.75 5.96 13.76
N VAL A 274 19.66 5.15 14.32
CA VAL A 274 19.39 3.76 14.73
C VAL A 274 18.20 3.59 15.69
N PHE A 275 17.87 4.59 16.52
CA PHE A 275 16.72 4.53 17.44
C PHE A 275 15.37 4.45 16.71
N VAL A 276 15.30 4.84 15.43
CA VAL A 276 14.06 4.79 14.64
C VAL A 276 13.56 3.36 14.42
N LYS A 277 14.39 2.33 14.69
CA LYS A 277 13.97 0.92 14.72
C LYS A 277 12.69 0.69 15.54
N GLU A 278 12.66 1.23 16.75
CA GLU A 278 11.56 1.08 17.70
C GLU A 278 10.38 2.04 17.42
N GLU A 279 10.57 3.01 16.50
CA GLU A 279 9.60 4.08 16.20
C GLU A 279 9.20 4.09 14.71
N PHE A 280 9.50 3.02 13.95
CA PHE A 280 9.40 3.01 12.49
C PHE A 280 8.00 3.34 11.96
N GLY A 281 6.96 2.86 12.65
CA GLY A 281 5.57 3.14 12.29
C GLY A 281 5.21 4.63 12.36
N ASP A 282 5.68 5.34 13.38
CA ASP A 282 5.40 6.78 13.54
C ASP A 282 6.34 7.65 12.69
N PHE A 283 7.58 7.20 12.51
CA PHE A 283 8.50 7.73 11.50
C PHE A 283 7.89 7.70 10.10
N TYR A 284 7.35 6.55 9.67
CA TYR A 284 6.81 6.41 8.32
C TYR A 284 5.54 7.25 8.13
N LYS A 285 4.61 7.23 9.09
CA LYS A 285 3.42 8.12 9.09
C LYS A 285 3.81 9.59 8.94
N SER A 286 4.82 10.03 9.70
CA SER A 286 5.29 11.44 9.69
C SER A 286 6.00 11.79 8.39
N THR A 287 6.79 10.86 7.84
CA THR A 287 7.47 11.01 6.54
C THR A 287 6.46 11.10 5.39
N PHE A 288 5.47 10.21 5.37
CA PHE A 288 4.38 10.23 4.41
C PHE A 288 3.57 11.54 4.52
N GLN A 289 3.17 11.95 5.72
CA GLN A 289 2.41 13.19 5.92
C GLN A 289 3.16 14.44 5.45
N THR A 290 4.47 14.49 5.70
CA THR A 290 5.34 15.60 5.26
C THR A 290 5.44 15.62 3.73
N ALA A 291 5.69 14.47 3.09
CA ALA A 291 5.71 14.35 1.64
C ALA A 291 4.36 14.69 0.98
N TYR A 292 3.25 14.18 1.54
CA TYR A 292 1.89 14.44 1.08
C TYR A 292 1.52 15.92 1.12
N THR A 293 1.88 16.60 2.21
CA THR A 293 1.68 18.05 2.36
C THR A 293 2.53 18.83 1.37
N LYS A 294 3.81 18.45 1.20
CA LYS A 294 4.75 19.08 0.27
C LYS A 294 4.32 18.97 -1.20
N GLU A 295 3.80 17.82 -1.62
CA GLU A 295 3.28 17.60 -2.99
C GLU A 295 1.85 18.17 -3.20
N GLY A 296 1.36 18.98 -2.26
CA GLY A 296 0.09 19.70 -2.39
C GLY A 296 -1.16 18.82 -2.32
N LYS A 297 -1.04 17.64 -1.67
CA LYS A 297 -2.14 16.69 -1.41
C LYS A 297 -2.82 16.08 -2.66
N LYS A 298 -2.14 16.06 -3.81
CA LYS A 298 -2.72 15.74 -5.13
C LYS A 298 -1.88 14.77 -5.98
N VAL A 299 -1.22 13.82 -5.32
CA VAL A 299 -0.32 12.84 -5.95
C VAL A 299 -0.59 11.44 -5.42
N ALA A 300 -0.29 10.44 -6.23
CA ALA A 300 -0.13 9.06 -5.78
C ALA A 300 1.34 8.82 -5.40
N PHE A 301 1.60 8.11 -4.31
CA PHE A 301 2.96 7.74 -3.92
C PHE A 301 3.31 6.34 -4.43
N LEU A 302 4.43 6.21 -5.13
CA LEU A 302 5.02 4.90 -5.41
C LEU A 302 5.83 4.47 -4.19
N GLU A 303 5.40 3.39 -3.54
CA GLU A 303 6.06 2.79 -2.38
C GLU A 303 6.97 1.61 -2.78
N TYR A 304 6.60 0.85 -3.81
CA TYR A 304 7.35 -0.30 -4.30
C TYR A 304 7.07 -0.56 -5.78
N ALA A 305 8.08 -0.93 -6.55
CA ALA A 305 7.99 -1.43 -7.92
C ALA A 305 9.09 -2.47 -8.12
N TRP A 306 8.76 -3.74 -8.31
CA TRP A 306 9.78 -4.77 -8.57
C TRP A 306 9.19 -6.00 -9.25
N ASP A 307 10.01 -6.72 -9.99
CA ASP A 307 9.78 -8.12 -10.36
C ASP A 307 9.68 -9.00 -9.10
N MET A 308 8.65 -9.84 -8.98
CA MET A 308 8.41 -10.67 -7.79
C MET A 308 9.32 -11.92 -7.72
N SER A 309 10.11 -12.20 -8.75
CA SER A 309 11.08 -13.31 -8.76
C SER A 309 12.35 -13.05 -7.93
N ASN A 310 12.53 -11.85 -7.39
CA ASN A 310 13.62 -11.52 -6.46
C ASN A 310 13.30 -10.28 -5.61
N CYS A 311 14.14 -10.04 -4.60
CA CYS A 311 14.15 -8.81 -3.80
C CYS A 311 15.53 -8.66 -3.13
N ASP A 312 15.99 -7.42 -2.93
CA ASP A 312 17.22 -7.15 -2.18
C ASP A 312 17.19 -5.81 -1.43
N PRO A 313 17.24 -5.79 -0.07
CA PRO A 313 16.89 -6.91 0.80
C PRO A 313 15.37 -7.14 0.82
N CYS A 314 14.94 -8.39 1.00
CA CYS A 314 13.53 -8.76 1.12
C CYS A 314 12.96 -8.33 2.48
N ALA A 315 11.75 -7.75 2.50
CA ALA A 315 11.00 -7.49 3.74
C ALA A 315 10.23 -8.72 4.25
N ALA A 316 9.86 -9.62 3.34
CA ALA A 316 9.24 -10.90 3.61
C ALA A 316 9.59 -11.88 2.49
N ASP A 317 9.36 -13.18 2.70
CA ASP A 317 9.55 -14.20 1.66
C ASP A 317 8.69 -13.90 0.42
N PRO A 318 9.21 -14.07 -0.80
CA PRO A 318 8.44 -14.00 -2.05
C PRO A 318 7.17 -14.84 -2.01
N LEU A 319 6.17 -14.43 -2.79
CA LEU A 319 4.92 -15.18 -2.91
C LEU A 319 5.09 -16.43 -3.78
N THR A 320 4.41 -17.52 -3.43
CA THR A 320 4.37 -18.72 -4.28
C THR A 320 3.51 -18.52 -5.52
N SER A 321 3.61 -19.42 -6.51
CA SER A 321 2.75 -19.40 -7.70
C SER A 321 1.26 -19.48 -7.33
N GLU A 322 0.94 -20.27 -6.31
CA GLU A 322 -0.40 -20.46 -5.75
C GLU A 322 -0.91 -19.19 -5.06
N GLU A 323 -0.08 -18.53 -4.24
CA GLU A 323 -0.42 -17.23 -3.62
C GLU A 323 -0.66 -16.15 -4.70
N LEU A 324 0.13 -16.14 -5.78
CA LEU A 324 -0.06 -15.24 -6.93
C LEU A 324 -1.37 -15.54 -7.69
N LYS A 325 -1.71 -16.82 -7.90
CA LYS A 325 -3.00 -17.23 -8.50
C LYS A 325 -4.19 -16.88 -7.59
N GLN A 326 -4.04 -16.97 -6.27
CA GLN A 326 -5.03 -16.43 -5.33
C GLN A 326 -5.18 -14.91 -5.46
N ALA A 327 -4.07 -14.19 -5.67
CA ALA A 327 -4.06 -12.74 -5.95
C ALA A 327 -4.70 -12.32 -7.29
N GLY A 328 -5.07 -13.30 -8.14
CA GLY A 328 -5.72 -13.07 -9.42
C GLY A 328 -4.78 -13.14 -10.61
N VAL A 329 -3.51 -13.53 -10.43
CA VAL A 329 -2.58 -13.73 -11.54
C VAL A 329 -2.99 -14.97 -12.34
N PHE A 330 -3.50 -14.76 -13.55
CA PHE A 330 -4.04 -15.82 -14.42
C PHE A 330 -3.11 -16.26 -15.56
N TRP A 331 -1.91 -15.68 -15.67
CA TRP A 331 -0.95 -15.93 -16.75
C TRP A 331 0.25 -16.83 -16.34
N LEU A 332 0.17 -17.47 -15.17
CA LEU A 332 1.21 -18.39 -14.66
C LEU A 332 1.07 -19.84 -15.16
N ASP A 333 -0.05 -20.17 -15.81
CA ASP A 333 -0.38 -21.54 -16.29
C ASP A 333 -0.03 -21.79 -17.77
N GLY A 334 0.66 -20.86 -18.44
CA GLY A 334 1.21 -21.08 -19.78
C GLY A 334 2.53 -21.84 -19.76
N ASP A 335 3.03 -22.23 -20.95
CA ASP A 335 4.37 -22.82 -21.16
C ASP A 335 5.51 -21.82 -20.89
N SER A 336 5.63 -21.43 -19.63
CA SER A 336 6.79 -20.74 -19.10
C SER A 336 7.92 -21.77 -18.91
N PRO A 337 9.18 -21.46 -19.28
CA PRO A 337 10.33 -22.37 -19.10
C PRO A 337 10.64 -22.69 -17.63
N SER A 338 9.86 -22.15 -16.68
CA SER A 338 9.81 -22.54 -15.27
C SER A 338 9.44 -24.01 -15.04
N ASN A 339 8.74 -24.68 -15.96
CA ASN A 339 8.36 -26.10 -15.86
C ASN A 339 9.46 -27.09 -16.33
N ALA A 340 10.64 -26.62 -16.73
CA ALA A 340 11.75 -27.51 -17.05
C ALA A 340 12.19 -28.31 -15.80
N PRO A 341 12.34 -29.65 -15.88
CA PRO A 341 12.71 -30.48 -14.73
C PRO A 341 14.07 -30.06 -14.17
N ILE A 342 14.08 -29.66 -12.91
CA ILE A 342 15.28 -29.17 -12.22
C ILE A 342 16.17 -30.37 -11.84
N PRO A 343 17.47 -30.38 -12.15
CA PRO A 343 18.39 -31.41 -11.67
C PRO A 343 18.38 -31.45 -10.14
N PRO A 344 18.36 -32.64 -9.50
CA PRO A 344 18.14 -32.78 -8.05
C PRO A 344 19.16 -32.06 -7.15
N ASN A 345 20.30 -31.64 -7.70
CA ASN A 345 21.36 -30.90 -7.00
C ASN A 345 21.22 -29.37 -7.05
N PHE A 346 20.19 -28.81 -7.69
CA PHE A 346 19.96 -27.36 -7.77
C PHE A 346 18.68 -26.93 -7.05
N ARG A 347 18.81 -26.35 -5.85
CA ARG A 347 17.72 -25.61 -5.21
C ARG A 347 17.74 -24.17 -5.72
N ARG A 348 16.69 -23.72 -6.42
CA ARG A 348 16.49 -22.29 -6.70
C ARG A 348 16.05 -21.59 -5.40
N SER A 349 16.71 -20.50 -5.03
CA SER A 349 16.31 -19.69 -3.86
C SER A 349 15.04 -18.87 -4.08
N PHE A 350 14.61 -18.71 -5.34
CA PHE A 350 13.45 -17.88 -5.71
C PHE A 350 12.60 -18.57 -6.78
N PRO A 351 11.25 -18.39 -6.76
CA PRO A 351 10.36 -18.83 -7.82
C PRO A 351 10.55 -17.96 -9.08
N VAL A 352 10.45 -18.58 -10.26
CA VAL A 352 10.47 -17.86 -11.54
C VAL A 352 9.04 -17.38 -11.84
N SER A 353 8.71 -16.17 -11.38
CA SER A 353 7.41 -15.53 -11.66
C SER A 353 7.56 -14.42 -12.70
N ASN A 354 6.83 -14.50 -13.82
CA ASN A 354 6.67 -13.35 -14.72
C ASN A 354 5.60 -12.38 -14.18
N VAL A 355 5.84 -11.85 -12.98
CA VAL A 355 4.93 -10.93 -12.30
C VAL A 355 5.74 -9.75 -11.78
N PHE A 356 5.40 -8.56 -12.24
CA PHE A 356 5.90 -7.30 -11.73
C PHE A 356 4.80 -6.69 -10.84
N ILE A 357 5.17 -6.26 -9.63
CA ILE A 357 4.26 -5.57 -8.69
C ILE A 357 4.55 -4.08 -8.66
N THR A 358 3.49 -3.27 -8.70
CA THR A 358 3.52 -1.82 -8.42
C THR A 358 2.62 -1.55 -7.21
N ARG A 359 3.20 -1.05 -6.11
CA ARG A 359 2.50 -0.62 -4.89
C ARG A 359 2.36 0.89 -4.87
N LEU A 360 1.13 1.37 -4.98
CA LEU A 360 0.78 2.79 -4.94
C LEU A 360 -0.01 3.09 -3.66
N HIS A 361 0.35 4.16 -2.97
CA HIS A 361 -0.38 4.69 -1.82
C HIS A 361 -0.99 6.05 -2.17
N VAL A 362 -2.31 6.12 -2.16
CA VAL A 362 -3.08 7.31 -2.51
C VAL A 362 -3.82 7.80 -1.27
N ARG A 363 -3.40 8.96 -0.72
CA ARG A 363 -4.19 9.69 0.27
C ARG A 363 -5.02 10.76 -0.43
N TYR A 364 -6.34 10.66 -0.38
CA TYR A 364 -7.20 11.47 -1.24
C TYR A 364 -8.38 12.13 -0.55
N THR A 365 -8.83 13.23 -1.17
CA THR A 365 -10.04 13.99 -0.83
C THR A 365 -10.83 14.28 -2.10
N ARG A 366 -12.12 14.60 -1.95
CA ARG A 366 -13.01 14.88 -3.09
C ARG A 366 -12.60 16.10 -3.92
N ASP A 367 -11.95 17.09 -3.31
CA ASP A 367 -11.49 18.31 -4.00
C ASP A 367 -10.13 18.14 -4.69
N LYS A 368 -9.28 17.22 -4.21
CA LYS A 368 -7.96 16.92 -4.81
C LYS A 368 -8.01 15.80 -5.84
N PHE A 369 -8.96 14.86 -5.69
CA PHE A 369 -9.17 13.73 -6.60
C PHE A 369 -10.62 13.73 -7.13
N PRO A 370 -10.96 14.64 -8.06
CA PRO A 370 -12.30 14.74 -8.65
C PRO A 370 -12.61 13.63 -9.66
N GLU A 371 -11.59 12.93 -10.15
CA GLU A 371 -11.62 11.84 -11.13
C GLU A 371 -11.17 10.51 -10.51
N ASP A 372 -11.57 9.40 -11.13
CA ASP A 372 -11.10 8.07 -10.75
C ASP A 372 -9.65 7.86 -11.21
N LEU A 373 -8.93 6.89 -10.62
CA LEU A 373 -7.55 6.62 -11.03
C LEU A 373 -7.56 5.93 -12.40
N MET A 374 -6.98 6.57 -13.40
CA MET A 374 -6.73 5.99 -14.73
C MET A 374 -5.32 5.43 -14.77
N PHE A 375 -5.14 4.21 -15.29
CA PHE A 375 -3.84 3.56 -15.36
C PHE A 375 -3.42 3.24 -16.79
N GLN A 376 -2.12 3.07 -16.99
CA GLN A 376 -1.52 2.45 -18.17
C GLN A 376 -0.57 1.32 -17.77
N ASP A 377 -0.55 0.25 -18.55
CA ASP A 377 0.52 -0.75 -18.50
C ASP A 377 1.78 -0.17 -19.18
N THR A 378 2.95 -0.35 -18.59
CA THR A 378 4.22 0.08 -19.19
C THR A 378 5.19 -1.09 -19.34
N SER A 379 6.20 -0.92 -20.20
CA SER A 379 7.38 -1.79 -20.26
C SER A 379 8.47 -1.38 -19.25
N ASN A 380 8.21 -0.40 -18.39
CA ASN A 380 9.18 0.06 -17.40
C ASN A 380 9.34 -1.01 -16.30
N ARG A 381 10.52 -1.63 -16.22
CA ARG A 381 10.88 -2.58 -15.15
C ARG A 381 11.93 -2.02 -14.18
N GLU A 382 12.08 -0.69 -14.12
CA GLU A 382 12.92 -0.04 -13.10
C GLU A 382 12.47 -0.49 -11.70
N SER A 383 13.40 -1.03 -10.91
CA SER A 383 13.10 -1.44 -9.54
C SER A 383 13.17 -0.25 -8.58
N PHE A 384 12.17 -0.14 -7.71
CA PHE A 384 12.09 0.86 -6.65
C PHE A 384 11.54 0.22 -5.37
N GLN A 385 12.07 0.62 -4.22
CA GLN A 385 11.52 0.30 -2.92
C GLN A 385 11.67 1.49 -1.99
N GLY A 386 10.67 1.74 -1.14
CA GLY A 386 10.79 2.60 0.02
C GLY A 386 11.73 1.94 1.04
N ARG A 387 12.98 2.41 1.12
CA ARG A 387 14.03 1.83 1.94
C ARG A 387 14.68 2.90 2.81
N TYR A 388 14.73 2.65 4.11
CA TYR A 388 15.33 3.54 5.09
C TYR A 388 16.46 2.81 5.82
N VAL A 389 17.63 3.43 5.90
CA VAL A 389 18.86 2.74 6.27
C VAL A 389 19.26 3.09 7.70
N LEU A 390 19.48 2.07 8.53
CA LEU A 390 20.18 2.16 9.80
C LEU A 390 21.64 1.73 9.58
N GLN A 391 22.56 2.67 9.70
CA GLN A 391 24.00 2.39 9.65
C GLN A 391 24.54 2.29 11.08
N HIS A 392 24.67 1.06 11.59
CA HIS A 392 25.24 0.80 12.91
C HIS A 392 26.74 1.08 12.91
N PRO A 393 27.26 1.94 13.80
CA PRO A 393 28.68 2.20 13.90
C PRO A 393 29.44 0.97 14.41
N PHE A 394 30.67 0.79 13.98
CA PHE A 394 31.59 -0.22 14.51
C PHE A 394 31.89 0.10 15.98
N THR A 395 31.52 -0.82 16.87
CA THR A 395 31.64 -0.68 18.33
C THR A 395 32.90 -1.33 18.92
N GLY A 396 33.71 -2.01 18.09
CA GLY A 396 34.91 -2.71 18.53
C GLY A 396 36.09 -1.80 18.86
N GLU A 397 37.21 -2.41 19.28
CA GLU A 397 38.46 -1.69 19.51
C GLU A 397 39.11 -1.26 18.20
N VAL A 398 39.45 0.02 18.09
CA VAL A 398 39.99 0.62 16.86
C VAL A 398 41.35 1.25 17.17
N LYS A 399 42.41 0.50 16.86
CA LYS A 399 43.81 0.85 17.22
C LYS A 399 44.62 1.43 16.06
N CYS A 400 44.20 1.19 14.82
CA CYS A 400 44.84 1.72 13.62
C CYS A 400 44.49 3.20 13.35
N GLN A 401 45.25 3.85 12.46
CA GLN A 401 45.03 5.24 12.06
C GLN A 401 43.66 5.46 11.39
N ALA A 402 43.26 4.58 10.46
CA ALA A 402 41.94 4.61 9.84
C ALA A 402 40.80 4.55 10.88
N GLY A 403 40.97 3.77 11.95
CA GLY A 403 40.03 3.72 13.07
C GLY A 403 39.87 5.04 13.83
N LYS A 404 40.95 5.80 13.99
CA LYS A 404 40.91 7.14 14.62
C LYS A 404 40.18 8.15 13.73
N GLU A 405 40.41 8.09 12.42
CA GLU A 405 39.73 8.93 11.42
C GLU A 405 38.25 8.59 11.32
N TYR A 406 37.92 7.29 11.30
CA TYR A 406 36.55 6.78 11.38
C TYR A 406 35.80 7.35 12.60
N LYS A 407 36.35 7.22 13.82
CA LYS A 407 35.72 7.80 15.03
C LYS A 407 35.51 9.31 14.93
N ARG A 408 36.46 10.05 14.36
CA ARG A 408 36.34 11.51 14.13
C ARG A 408 35.25 11.87 13.11
N SER A 409 34.88 10.97 12.22
CA SER A 409 33.79 11.18 11.24
C SER A 409 32.39 11.00 11.83
N LEU A 410 32.24 10.16 12.86
CA LEU A 410 30.94 9.79 13.44
C LEU A 410 30.06 10.98 13.90
N PRO A 411 30.57 12.02 14.61
CA PRO A 411 29.75 13.17 15.00
C PRO A 411 29.08 13.87 13.81
N ARG A 412 29.79 13.99 12.69
CA ARG A 412 29.27 14.59 11.45
C ARG A 412 28.20 13.70 10.81
N ARG A 413 28.42 12.38 10.80
CA ARG A 413 27.44 11.41 10.28
C ARG A 413 26.14 11.45 11.08
N PHE A 414 26.24 11.37 12.41
CA PHE A 414 25.07 11.41 13.29
C PHE A 414 24.28 12.72 13.19
N GLU A 415 24.95 13.87 13.03
CA GLU A 415 24.26 15.13 12.78
C GLU A 415 23.57 15.16 11.40
N GLN A 416 24.16 14.55 10.36
CA GLN A 416 23.50 14.39 9.05
C GLN A 416 22.28 13.46 9.11
N GLU A 417 22.37 12.34 9.84
CA GLU A 417 21.24 11.44 10.11
C GLU A 417 20.12 12.18 10.87
N ALA A 418 20.47 12.97 11.90
CA ALA A 418 19.52 13.78 12.67
C ALA A 418 18.78 14.82 11.80
N GLN A 419 19.52 15.57 10.97
CA GLN A 419 18.96 16.54 10.03
C GLN A 419 18.09 15.86 8.97
N THR A 420 18.50 14.69 8.50
CA THR A 420 17.74 13.88 7.53
C THR A 420 16.41 13.44 8.13
N LEU A 421 16.42 12.90 9.35
CA LEU A 421 15.21 12.51 10.06
C LEU A 421 14.28 13.72 10.26
N ALA A 422 14.79 14.84 10.78
CA ALA A 422 13.99 16.06 10.99
C ALA A 422 13.38 16.60 9.68
N LYS A 423 14.11 16.55 8.56
CA LYS A 423 13.64 16.98 7.24
C LYS A 423 12.57 16.04 6.66
N LEU A 424 12.64 14.74 6.96
CA LEU A 424 11.68 13.75 6.49
C LEU A 424 10.37 13.85 7.27
N THR A 425 10.43 13.93 8.61
CA THR A 425 9.25 13.82 9.49
C THR A 425 8.69 15.15 9.98
N ASN A 426 9.42 16.26 9.76
CA ASN A 426 9.17 17.56 10.39
C ASN A 426 9.21 17.52 11.94
N TRP A 427 9.87 16.51 12.53
CA TRP A 427 10.08 16.41 13.98
C TRP A 427 11.13 17.41 14.49
N ASN A 428 11.07 17.74 15.78
CA ASN A 428 12.01 18.66 16.41
C ASN A 428 13.43 18.05 16.47
N ILE A 429 14.37 18.72 15.79
CA ILE A 429 15.79 18.32 15.73
C ILE A 429 16.46 18.17 17.10
N GLN A 430 16.05 18.96 18.11
CA GLN A 430 16.64 18.88 19.45
C GLN A 430 16.18 17.64 20.22
N ASP A 431 14.95 17.18 20.01
CA ASP A 431 14.45 15.94 20.60
C ASP A 431 15.08 14.72 19.90
N ILE A 432 15.26 14.78 18.57
CA ILE A 432 16.03 13.77 17.81
C ILE A 432 17.46 13.65 18.36
N ARG A 433 18.19 14.77 18.45
CA ARG A 433 19.56 14.78 19.02
C ARG A 433 19.61 14.25 20.45
N ARG A 434 18.58 14.50 21.27
CA ARG A 434 18.48 13.96 22.64
C ARG A 434 18.32 12.44 22.62
N LYS A 435 17.42 11.89 21.78
CA LYS A 435 17.25 10.43 21.64
C LYS A 435 18.54 9.76 21.16
N MET A 436 19.21 10.32 20.14
CA MET A 436 20.47 9.77 19.62
C MET A 436 21.56 9.64 20.69
N ARG A 437 21.73 10.65 21.56
CA ARG A 437 22.70 10.59 22.67
C ARG A 437 22.42 9.46 23.66
N LEU A 438 21.15 9.11 23.87
CA LEU A 438 20.76 8.02 24.76
C LEU A 438 21.02 6.64 24.12
N THR A 439 20.77 6.49 22.82
CA THR A 439 20.91 5.21 22.10
C THR A 439 22.35 4.88 21.71
N ILE A 440 23.13 5.88 21.29
CA ILE A 440 24.51 5.72 20.80
C ILE A 440 25.51 5.64 21.98
N GLY A 441 25.12 6.14 23.15
CA GLY A 441 26.02 6.35 24.28
C GLY A 441 27.14 7.36 23.97
N ASN A 442 28.08 7.54 24.90
CA ASN A 442 29.29 8.35 24.66
C ASN A 442 30.32 7.57 23.82
N LEU A 443 29.95 7.17 22.59
CA LEU A 443 30.92 6.74 21.56
C LEU A 443 31.85 7.88 21.12
N THR A 444 31.55 9.12 21.52
CA THR A 444 32.35 10.32 21.31
C THR A 444 32.77 10.91 22.65
N SER A 445 34.08 10.93 22.90
CA SER A 445 34.78 11.42 24.10
C SER A 445 34.50 10.71 25.43
N SER A 446 35.59 10.23 26.05
CA SER A 446 35.67 10.14 27.51
C SER A 446 35.58 11.56 28.06
N TRP A 447 34.81 11.79 29.12
CA TRP A 447 34.35 13.13 29.54
C TRP A 447 35.46 14.17 29.79
N TRP A 448 36.68 13.70 30.06
CA TRP A 448 37.88 14.50 30.19
C TRP A 448 38.30 15.18 28.87
N GLU A 449 38.14 14.55 27.71
CA GLU A 449 38.51 15.17 26.41
C GLU A 449 37.64 16.40 26.12
N THR A 450 36.37 16.35 26.52
CA THR A 450 35.44 17.49 26.44
C THR A 450 35.87 18.61 27.39
N LEU A 451 36.37 18.25 28.59
CA LEU A 451 36.92 19.19 29.58
C LEU A 451 38.21 19.86 29.09
N PHE A 452 39.15 19.10 28.52
CA PHE A 452 40.43 19.63 28.02
C PHE A 452 40.25 20.53 26.79
N SER A 453 39.30 20.21 25.91
CA SER A 453 38.88 21.09 24.80
C SER A 453 38.34 22.43 25.30
N TRP A 454 37.61 22.43 26.43
CA TRP A 454 37.06 23.64 27.04
C TRP A 454 38.12 24.46 27.79
N LEU A 455 39.14 23.79 28.35
CA LEU A 455 40.29 24.40 29.03
C LEU A 455 41.42 24.84 28.07
N GLY A 456 41.29 24.60 26.75
CA GLY A 456 42.29 24.99 25.76
C GLY A 456 43.59 24.17 25.79
N ILE A 457 43.63 23.07 26.55
CA ILE A 457 44.82 22.23 26.72
C ILE A 457 44.88 21.24 25.55
N ARG A 458 45.80 21.48 24.61
CA ARG A 458 46.21 20.46 23.62
C ARG A 458 47.15 19.46 24.29
N MET A 459 46.93 18.16 24.00
CA MET A 459 48.00 17.16 24.00
C MET A 459 48.81 17.27 22.71
#